data_AF-A0A9D9JMZ1-F1
#
_entry.id   AF-A0A9D9JMZ1-F1
#
_cell.length_a   1.000
_cell.length_b   1.000
_cell.length_c   1.000
_cell.angle_alpha   90.00
_cell.angle_beta   90.00
_cell.angle_gamma   90.00
#
_symmetry.space_group_name_H-M   'P 1'
#
loop_
_entity.id
_entity.type
_entity.pdbx_description
1 polymer ?
#
loop_
_entity_poly.entity_id
_entity_poly.type
_entity_poly.pdbx_seq_one_letter_code
_entity_poly.pdbx_strand_id
1 'polypeptide(L)'
;LTVQYFERAVFEWHPEAPAEWRVQLRRLGAETTRGRSDQAFRPTPPIESVACQYFLETQHNLCSGFRAFWERHGALRIFGYPISEELSEDGLTIQYFERARLEWHPEARGTHDEIQVTPLGAWAADRIGTARDPLPQPPGVPVFDPERFPGAPALVRTPPAGAPVQETKWIEVDLSQQALRAWEGDRLVFSTLVSTGLPQYPTPVGTFRVYVKVRYERMRGGTPGIDYYDLPNVPHTMYFYRGYALHGAYWHNNFGHPMSHGCVNLPLDAAAWLYDWTPLGTVVWIHP
;
A
#
# COMPACT_ATOMS: atom_id res chain seq x y z
N LEU A 1 -4.12 -10.28 26.92
CA LEU A 1 -3.80 -9.96 25.52
C LEU A 1 -3.45 -8.50 25.44
N THR A 2 -2.23 -8.15 25.02
CA THR A 2 -1.84 -6.74 24.80
C THR A 2 -2.38 -6.31 23.45
N VAL A 3 -3.08 -5.17 23.40
CA VAL A 3 -3.71 -4.66 22.18
C VAL A 3 -3.38 -3.19 21.95
N GLN A 4 -3.35 -2.78 20.69
CA GLN A 4 -3.25 -1.40 20.28
C GLN A 4 -4.39 -1.05 19.31
N TYR A 5 -5.13 -0.01 19.64
CA TYR A 5 -6.22 0.49 18.81
C TYR A 5 -5.69 1.51 17.80
N PHE A 6 -6.04 1.29 16.53
CA PHE A 6 -5.89 2.25 15.45
C PHE A 6 -7.28 2.66 14.97
N GLU A 7 -7.38 3.71 14.16
CA GLU A 7 -8.66 4.17 13.62
C GLU A 7 -9.44 3.05 12.91
N ARG A 8 -8.76 2.26 12.07
CA ARG A 8 -9.37 1.23 11.20
C ARG A 8 -9.12 -0.21 11.64
N ALA A 9 -8.30 -0.44 12.66
CA ALA A 9 -7.87 -1.77 13.05
C ALA A 9 -7.55 -1.87 14.54
N VAL A 10 -7.47 -3.10 15.06
CA VAL A 10 -6.90 -3.40 16.37
C VAL A 10 -5.79 -4.43 16.19
N PHE A 11 -4.60 -4.07 16.66
CA PHE A 11 -3.44 -4.94 16.65
C PHE A 11 -3.40 -5.72 17.95
N GLU A 12 -3.14 -7.00 17.87
CA GLU A 12 -3.07 -7.92 19.01
C GLU A 12 -1.70 -8.57 19.07
N TRP A 13 -1.09 -8.57 20.25
CA TRP A 13 0.17 -9.24 20.51
C TRP A 13 -0.06 -10.65 21.07
N HIS A 14 0.41 -11.65 20.33
CA HIS A 14 0.32 -13.08 20.59
C HIS A 14 1.75 -13.65 20.77
N PRO A 15 2.33 -13.62 21.98
CA PRO A 15 3.75 -13.97 22.20
C PRO A 15 4.09 -15.43 21.88
N GLU A 16 3.11 -16.32 21.97
CA GLU A 16 3.19 -17.74 21.64
C GLU A 16 3.20 -18.04 20.13
N ALA A 17 2.86 -17.07 19.28
CA ALA A 17 2.91 -17.25 17.84
C ALA A 17 4.36 -17.21 17.31
N PRO A 18 4.63 -17.78 16.12
CA PRO A 18 5.88 -17.58 15.39
C PRO A 18 6.20 -16.08 15.26
N ALA A 19 7.49 -15.72 15.24
CA ALA A 19 7.95 -14.34 15.36
C ALA A 19 7.25 -13.36 14.40
N GLU A 20 7.04 -13.79 13.16
CA GLU A 20 6.40 -13.06 12.08
C GLU A 20 4.86 -12.94 12.19
N TRP A 21 4.25 -13.70 13.11
CA TRP A 21 2.80 -13.76 13.38
C TRP A 21 2.43 -13.33 14.81
N ARG A 22 3.38 -12.80 15.58
CA ARG A 22 3.09 -12.31 16.94
C ARG A 22 2.23 -11.07 16.96
N VAL A 23 2.20 -10.29 15.88
CA VAL A 23 1.27 -9.18 15.72
C VAL A 23 0.20 -9.59 14.74
N GLN A 24 -1.05 -9.65 15.20
CA GLN A 24 -2.19 -10.05 14.40
C GLN A 24 -3.25 -8.95 14.40
N LEU A 25 -4.01 -8.87 13.30
CA LEU A 25 -5.15 -8.00 13.19
C LEU A 25 -6.39 -8.70 13.76
N ARG A 26 -7.04 -8.06 14.72
CA ARG A 26 -8.33 -8.51 15.27
C ARG A 26 -9.36 -8.66 14.15
N ARG A 27 -10.22 -9.67 14.27
CA ARG A 27 -11.31 -9.95 13.33
C ARG A 27 -12.53 -9.04 13.57
N LEU A 28 -12.31 -7.73 13.51
CA LEU A 28 -13.32 -6.70 13.85
C LEU A 28 -14.59 -6.79 12.99
N GLY A 29 -14.43 -7.17 11.71
CA GLY A 29 -15.58 -7.37 10.83
C GLY A 29 -16.45 -8.52 11.32
N ALA A 30 -15.86 -9.69 11.56
CA ALA A 30 -16.57 -10.85 12.12
C ALA A 30 -17.15 -10.61 13.53
N GLU A 31 -16.45 -9.83 14.37
CA GLU A 31 -16.96 -9.45 15.68
C GLU A 31 -18.17 -8.53 15.62
N THR A 32 -18.14 -7.56 14.70
CA THR A 32 -19.22 -6.56 14.56
C THR A 32 -20.44 -7.14 13.86
N THR A 33 -20.27 -8.17 13.05
CA THR A 33 -21.38 -8.87 12.37
C THR A 33 -21.83 -10.13 13.09
N ARG A 34 -21.32 -10.41 14.29
CA ARG A 34 -21.70 -11.60 15.06
C ARG A 34 -23.20 -11.62 15.29
N GLY A 35 -23.88 -12.66 14.78
CA GLY A 35 -25.32 -12.84 14.90
C GLY A 35 -26.15 -12.22 13.76
N ARG A 36 -25.52 -11.55 12.79
CA ARG A 36 -26.15 -11.18 11.51
C ARG A 36 -26.57 -12.46 10.78
N SER A 37 -27.77 -12.45 10.20
CA SER A 37 -28.36 -13.58 9.46
C SER A 37 -29.21 -13.15 8.26
N ASP A 38 -29.13 -11.87 7.92
CA ASP A 38 -29.68 -11.31 6.69
C ASP A 38 -29.01 -11.92 5.46
N GLN A 39 -29.64 -11.71 4.30
CA GLN A 39 -29.32 -12.43 3.07
C GLN A 39 -27.84 -12.31 2.68
N ALA A 40 -27.22 -11.14 2.89
CA ALA A 40 -25.83 -10.90 2.52
C ALA A 40 -24.84 -11.78 3.30
N PHE A 41 -25.18 -12.23 4.52
CA PHE A 41 -24.30 -13.06 5.36
C PHE A 41 -24.54 -14.57 5.19
N ARG A 42 -25.40 -14.96 4.24
CA ARG A 42 -25.66 -16.36 3.95
C ARG A 42 -24.73 -16.83 2.84
N PRO A 43 -24.27 -18.09 2.88
CA PRO A 43 -23.52 -18.69 1.79
C PRO A 43 -24.19 -18.49 0.44
N THR A 44 -23.41 -18.13 -0.58
CA THR A 44 -23.86 -17.98 -1.95
C THR A 44 -23.13 -18.94 -2.88
N PRO A 45 -23.74 -19.35 -4.01
CA PRO A 45 -23.01 -20.11 -5.00
C PRO A 45 -21.91 -19.26 -5.65
N PRO A 46 -20.85 -19.89 -6.22
CA PRO A 46 -19.84 -19.16 -6.98
C PRO A 46 -20.46 -18.39 -8.15
N ILE A 47 -20.06 -17.14 -8.33
CA ILE A 47 -20.38 -16.35 -9.51
C ILE A 47 -19.36 -16.67 -10.60
N GLU A 48 -19.81 -17.27 -11.70
CA GLU A 48 -18.97 -17.56 -12.87
C GLU A 48 -18.65 -16.29 -13.67
N SER A 49 -17.67 -15.52 -13.18
CA SER A 49 -17.19 -14.31 -13.84
C SER A 49 -15.73 -14.07 -13.52
N VAL A 50 -14.95 -13.65 -14.52
CA VAL A 50 -13.55 -13.23 -14.34
C VAL A 50 -13.41 -12.02 -13.40
N ALA A 51 -14.48 -11.24 -13.24
CA ALA A 51 -14.53 -10.10 -12.32
C ALA A 51 -14.70 -10.52 -10.85
N CYS A 52 -15.02 -11.79 -10.58
CA CYS A 52 -15.31 -12.30 -9.25
C CYS A 52 -14.32 -13.37 -8.83
N GLN A 53 -14.07 -13.43 -7.52
CA GLN A 53 -13.37 -14.52 -6.86
C GLN A 53 -14.29 -15.10 -5.80
N TYR A 54 -14.50 -16.41 -5.86
CA TYR A 54 -15.24 -17.15 -4.85
C TYR A 54 -14.28 -17.73 -3.81
N PHE A 55 -14.64 -17.61 -2.54
CA PHE A 55 -13.87 -18.15 -1.42
C PHE A 55 -14.61 -19.33 -0.80
N LEU A 56 -14.01 -20.52 -0.89
CA LEU A 56 -14.64 -21.75 -0.39
C LEU A 56 -14.70 -21.76 1.14
N GLU A 57 -13.75 -21.09 1.80
CA GLU A 57 -13.61 -21.00 3.24
C GLU A 57 -14.80 -20.33 3.92
N THR A 58 -15.39 -19.33 3.25
CA THR A 58 -16.52 -18.56 3.76
C THR A 58 -17.78 -18.67 2.90
N GLN A 59 -17.67 -19.26 1.71
CA GLN A 59 -18.75 -19.42 0.75
C GLN A 59 -19.34 -18.08 0.28
N HIS A 60 -18.46 -17.10 0.06
CA HIS A 60 -18.80 -15.76 -0.38
C HIS A 60 -18.01 -15.33 -1.61
N ASN A 61 -18.62 -14.44 -2.40
CA ASN A 61 -17.99 -13.86 -3.58
C ASN A 61 -17.40 -12.48 -3.27
N LEU A 62 -16.28 -12.18 -3.91
CA LEU A 62 -15.66 -10.86 -3.90
C LEU A 62 -15.48 -10.41 -5.35
N CYS A 63 -16.12 -9.32 -5.73
CA CYS A 63 -16.22 -8.91 -7.12
C CYS A 63 -15.71 -7.47 -7.33
N SER A 64 -15.38 -7.17 -8.59
CA SER A 64 -15.22 -5.81 -9.11
C SER A 64 -14.36 -4.88 -8.24
N GLY A 65 -14.90 -3.73 -7.81
CA GLY A 65 -14.16 -2.67 -7.13
C GLY A 65 -13.57 -3.14 -5.80
N PHE A 66 -14.37 -3.80 -4.96
CA PHE A 66 -13.89 -4.32 -3.68
C PHE A 66 -12.85 -5.40 -3.86
N ARG A 67 -12.98 -6.28 -4.86
CA ARG A 67 -11.93 -7.26 -5.18
C ARG A 67 -10.62 -6.55 -5.53
N ALA A 68 -10.68 -5.60 -6.45
CA ALA A 68 -9.50 -4.89 -6.92
C ALA A 68 -8.83 -4.09 -5.78
N PHE A 69 -9.62 -3.51 -4.88
CA PHE A 69 -9.11 -2.84 -3.68
C PHE A 69 -8.46 -3.83 -2.71
N TRP A 70 -9.13 -4.93 -2.40
CA TRP A 70 -8.64 -5.97 -1.50
C TRP A 70 -7.31 -6.55 -1.98
N GLU A 71 -7.20 -6.88 -3.27
CA GLU A 71 -5.96 -7.42 -3.87
C GLU A 71 -4.78 -6.43 -3.76
N ARG A 72 -5.03 -5.13 -3.96
CA ARG A 72 -3.97 -4.09 -3.93
C ARG A 72 -3.51 -3.71 -2.53
N HIS A 73 -4.36 -3.86 -1.51
CA HIS A 73 -4.09 -3.35 -0.15
C HIS A 73 -3.79 -4.46 0.87
N GLY A 74 -3.22 -5.57 0.40
CA GLY A 74 -2.69 -6.63 1.27
C GLY A 74 -3.60 -7.84 1.47
N ALA A 75 -4.74 -7.88 0.78
CA ALA A 75 -5.55 -9.07 0.57
C ALA A 75 -5.88 -9.81 1.89
N LEU A 76 -5.71 -11.13 1.90
CA LEU A 76 -6.04 -12.02 3.00
C LEU A 76 -5.34 -11.61 4.31
N ARG A 77 -4.10 -11.11 4.23
CA ARG A 77 -3.31 -10.74 5.40
C ARG A 77 -3.91 -9.55 6.15
N ILE A 78 -4.47 -8.59 5.42
CA ILE A 78 -5.00 -7.35 5.99
C ILE A 78 -6.49 -7.47 6.29
N PHE A 79 -7.29 -7.92 5.32
CA PHE A 79 -8.74 -7.89 5.43
C PHE A 79 -9.32 -9.24 5.87
N GLY A 80 -8.62 -10.34 5.61
CA GLY A 80 -9.19 -11.69 5.72
C GLY A 80 -10.14 -12.02 4.57
N TYR A 81 -10.86 -13.12 4.72
CA TYR A 81 -11.87 -13.55 3.74
C TYR A 81 -13.11 -12.63 3.75
N PRO A 82 -13.82 -12.48 2.62
CA PRO A 82 -15.16 -11.88 2.64
C PRO A 82 -16.10 -12.77 3.48
N ILE A 83 -16.94 -12.15 4.30
CA ILE A 83 -17.93 -12.85 5.17
C ILE A 83 -19.37 -12.40 4.89
N SER A 84 -19.54 -11.58 3.85
CA SER A 84 -20.83 -11.20 3.31
C SER A 84 -20.70 -11.01 1.80
N GLU A 85 -21.84 -11.01 1.10
CA GLU A 85 -21.95 -10.35 -0.21
C GLU A 85 -21.95 -8.83 -0.06
N GLU A 86 -21.88 -8.12 -1.18
CA GLU A 86 -22.15 -6.69 -1.22
C GLU A 86 -23.59 -6.40 -0.76
N LEU A 87 -23.75 -5.39 0.09
CA LEU A 87 -25.03 -4.95 0.62
C LEU A 87 -25.09 -3.43 0.69
N SER A 88 -26.31 -2.89 0.74
CA SER A 88 -26.52 -1.46 1.00
C SER A 88 -26.82 -1.23 2.46
N GLU A 89 -26.07 -0.35 3.10
CA GLU A 89 -26.24 0.07 4.49
C GLU A 89 -25.89 1.56 4.59
N ASP A 90 -26.74 2.35 5.25
CA ASP A 90 -26.58 3.81 5.42
C ASP A 90 -26.31 4.60 4.12
N GLY A 91 -26.87 4.13 3.00
CA GLY A 91 -26.71 4.77 1.69
C GLY A 91 -25.39 4.45 0.98
N LEU A 92 -24.54 3.62 1.57
CA LEU A 92 -23.29 3.14 0.98
C LEU A 92 -23.47 1.70 0.48
N THR A 93 -22.77 1.35 -0.60
CA THR A 93 -22.51 -0.05 -0.92
C THR A 93 -21.32 -0.49 -0.06
N ILE A 94 -21.48 -1.58 0.68
CA ILE A 94 -20.47 -2.08 1.60
C ILE A 94 -20.26 -3.58 1.42
N GLN A 95 -19.13 -4.09 1.90
CA GLN A 95 -18.92 -5.53 2.06
C GLN A 95 -18.08 -5.79 3.32
N TYR A 96 -18.47 -6.83 4.08
CA TYR A 96 -17.74 -7.23 5.27
C TYR A 96 -16.71 -8.33 4.96
N PHE A 97 -15.57 -8.20 5.62
CA PHE A 97 -14.48 -9.17 5.65
C PHE A 97 -14.23 -9.58 7.09
N GLU A 98 -13.43 -10.62 7.32
CA GLU A 98 -13.15 -11.08 8.68
C GLU A 98 -12.60 -9.96 9.58
N ARG A 99 -11.73 -9.10 9.05
CA ARG A 99 -11.00 -8.06 9.82
C ARG A 99 -11.44 -6.63 9.53
N ALA A 100 -12.24 -6.42 8.49
CA ALA A 100 -12.58 -5.09 8.00
C ALA A 100 -13.98 -5.02 7.42
N ARG A 101 -14.43 -3.81 7.13
CA ARG A 101 -15.56 -3.50 6.26
C ARG A 101 -15.06 -2.50 5.23
N LEU A 102 -15.37 -2.76 3.96
CA LEU A 102 -15.07 -1.84 2.87
C LEU A 102 -16.35 -1.09 2.49
N GLU A 103 -16.18 0.18 2.15
CA GLU A 103 -17.25 1.11 1.79
C GLU A 103 -16.93 1.72 0.42
N TRP A 104 -17.92 1.75 -0.47
CA TRP A 104 -17.79 2.43 -1.74
C TRP A 104 -18.43 3.81 -1.68
N HIS A 105 -17.66 4.82 -2.05
CA HIS A 105 -17.98 6.24 -2.01
C HIS A 105 -18.18 6.77 -3.44
N PRO A 106 -19.43 6.83 -3.96
CA PRO A 106 -19.69 7.25 -5.33
C PRO A 106 -19.23 8.68 -5.63
N GLU A 107 -19.23 9.56 -4.63
CA GLU A 107 -18.75 10.94 -4.71
C GLU A 107 -17.24 11.04 -4.95
N ALA A 108 -16.49 10.01 -4.58
CA ALA A 108 -15.03 9.94 -4.72
C ALA A 108 -14.60 9.07 -5.93
N ARG A 109 -15.53 8.74 -6.83
CA ARG A 109 -15.29 7.85 -7.97
C ARG A 109 -14.09 8.29 -8.82
N GLY A 110 -13.19 7.34 -9.11
CA GLY A 110 -11.98 7.57 -9.88
C GLY A 110 -10.83 8.21 -9.08
N THR A 111 -11.01 8.42 -7.77
CA THR A 111 -9.96 8.88 -6.86
C THR A 111 -9.50 7.75 -5.95
N HIS A 112 -8.44 7.99 -5.18
CA HIS A 112 -7.97 7.03 -4.16
C HIS A 112 -8.97 6.78 -3.03
N ASP A 113 -9.93 7.69 -2.81
CA ASP A 113 -10.93 7.62 -1.75
C ASP A 113 -12.23 6.93 -2.19
N GLU A 114 -12.28 6.40 -3.42
CA GLU A 114 -13.47 5.71 -3.95
C GLU A 114 -13.86 4.49 -3.11
N ILE A 115 -12.89 3.77 -2.55
CA ILE A 115 -13.13 2.67 -1.62
C ILE A 115 -12.37 2.95 -0.34
N GLN A 116 -13.09 2.96 0.78
CA GLN A 116 -12.54 3.24 2.09
C GLN A 116 -12.71 2.06 3.02
N VAL A 117 -11.78 1.94 3.97
CA VAL A 117 -11.90 0.99 5.07
C VAL A 117 -12.62 1.69 6.22
N THR A 118 -13.73 1.12 6.67
CA THR A 118 -14.51 1.60 7.81
C THR A 118 -13.62 1.74 9.06
N PRO A 119 -13.81 2.78 9.89
CA PRO A 119 -13.07 2.96 11.14
C PRO A 119 -13.53 2.01 12.26
N LEU A 120 -13.54 0.69 12.00
CA LEU A 120 -13.98 -0.32 12.97
C LEU A 120 -13.12 -0.34 14.24
N GLY A 121 -11.85 0.07 14.15
CA GLY A 121 -10.95 0.13 15.30
C GLY A 121 -11.35 1.26 16.27
N ALA A 122 -11.74 2.42 15.74
CA ALA A 122 -12.36 3.48 16.53
C ALA A 122 -13.65 2.97 17.16
N TRP A 123 -14.58 2.39 16.39
CA TRP A 123 -15.83 1.88 16.95
C TRP A 123 -15.65 0.81 18.04
N ALA A 124 -14.62 -0.03 17.91
CA ALA A 124 -14.26 -1.00 18.94
C ALA A 124 -13.76 -0.29 20.21
N ALA A 125 -12.91 0.73 20.07
CA ALA A 125 -12.44 1.55 21.19
C ALA A 125 -13.59 2.29 21.90
N ASP A 126 -14.56 2.85 21.16
CA ASP A 126 -15.74 3.53 21.74
C ASP A 126 -16.58 2.55 22.55
N ARG A 127 -16.84 1.34 22.03
CA ARG A 127 -17.64 0.31 22.70
C ARG A 127 -17.10 -0.10 24.07
N ILE A 128 -15.77 -0.12 24.22
CA ILE A 128 -15.13 -0.50 25.49
C ILE A 128 -14.82 0.70 26.38
N GLY A 129 -15.10 1.92 25.92
CA GLY A 129 -14.82 3.15 26.65
C GLY A 129 -13.33 3.35 26.95
N THR A 130 -12.43 2.89 26.07
CA THR A 130 -10.99 3.05 26.31
C THR A 130 -10.62 4.53 26.22
N ALA A 131 -9.80 4.99 27.15
CA ALA A 131 -9.25 6.34 27.10
C ALA A 131 -8.44 6.51 25.80
N ARG A 132 -8.71 7.60 25.07
CA ARG A 132 -8.00 7.98 23.84
C ARG A 132 -7.11 9.19 24.02
N ASP A 133 -7.17 9.81 25.20
CA ASP A 133 -6.30 10.92 25.53
C ASP A 133 -4.84 10.47 25.46
N PRO A 134 -3.94 11.29 24.89
CA PRO A 134 -2.52 10.99 24.89
C PRO A 134 -2.04 10.72 26.32
N LEU A 135 -1.60 9.49 26.59
CA LEU A 135 -0.98 9.17 27.86
C LEU A 135 0.47 9.68 27.85
N PRO A 136 0.98 10.22 28.97
CA PRO A 136 2.41 10.37 29.13
C PRO A 136 3.09 8.99 28.97
N GLN A 137 4.29 8.98 28.40
CA GLN A 137 5.08 7.77 28.14
C GLN A 137 5.10 6.86 29.40
N PRO A 138 4.50 5.65 29.37
CA PRO A 138 4.44 4.81 30.55
C PRO A 138 5.83 4.32 30.98
N PRO A 139 6.11 4.19 32.29
CA PRO A 139 7.35 3.61 32.78
C PRO A 139 7.55 2.19 32.21
N GLY A 140 8.71 1.93 31.61
CA GLY A 140 9.04 0.62 31.03
C GLY A 140 8.51 0.36 29.62
N VAL A 141 7.71 1.26 29.04
CA VAL A 141 7.42 1.25 27.59
C VAL A 141 8.54 2.01 26.89
N PRO A 142 9.29 1.40 25.95
CA PRO A 142 10.34 2.09 25.22
C PRO A 142 9.81 3.38 24.61
N VAL A 143 10.54 4.47 24.80
CA VAL A 143 10.29 5.71 24.05
C VAL A 143 10.27 5.33 22.58
N PHE A 144 9.27 5.83 21.85
CA PHE A 144 9.23 5.67 20.40
C PHE A 144 10.60 6.08 19.86
N ASP A 145 11.30 5.11 19.33
CA ASP A 145 12.66 5.26 18.83
C ASP A 145 12.53 5.34 17.31
N PRO A 146 12.57 6.55 16.72
CA PRO A 146 12.46 6.73 15.29
C PRO A 146 13.64 6.12 14.53
N GLU A 147 14.69 5.63 15.18
CA GLU A 147 15.75 4.86 14.52
C GLU A 147 15.39 3.37 14.36
N ARG A 148 14.40 2.86 15.11
CA ARG A 148 13.94 1.46 15.00
C ARG A 148 12.95 1.24 13.87
N PHE A 149 12.30 2.30 13.43
CA PHE A 149 11.45 2.30 12.25
C PHE A 149 12.22 3.13 11.23
N PRO A 150 12.52 2.62 10.01
CA PRO A 150 13.10 3.50 8.99
C PRO A 150 12.17 4.70 8.87
N GLY A 151 12.66 5.88 9.30
CA GLY A 151 11.84 7.07 9.38
C GLY A 151 11.21 7.31 8.01
N ALA A 152 9.91 7.65 8.00
CA ALA A 152 9.38 8.37 6.84
C ALA A 152 10.36 9.53 6.61
N PRO A 153 10.93 9.67 5.40
CA PRO A 153 11.98 10.65 5.15
C PRO A 153 11.49 11.99 5.68
N ALA A 154 12.35 12.69 6.45
CA ALA A 154 12.01 13.98 7.06
C ALA A 154 11.23 14.81 6.05
N LEU A 155 10.10 15.42 6.46
CA LEU A 155 9.22 16.18 5.55
C LEU A 155 10.05 17.26 4.84
N VAL A 156 10.58 16.93 3.67
CA VAL A 156 11.35 17.84 2.82
C VAL A 156 10.32 18.80 2.24
N ARG A 157 10.19 19.97 2.86
CA ARG A 157 9.20 20.97 2.48
C ARG A 157 9.68 21.89 1.37
N THR A 158 10.98 21.88 1.09
CA THR A 158 11.63 22.73 0.10
C THR A 158 12.46 21.85 -0.84
N PRO A 159 12.39 22.07 -2.15
CA PRO A 159 13.23 21.35 -3.11
C PRO A 159 14.72 21.45 -2.75
N PRO A 160 15.51 20.38 -2.90
CA PRO A 160 16.96 20.44 -2.74
C PRO A 160 17.62 21.44 -3.70
N ALA A 161 18.81 21.90 -3.35
CA ALA A 161 19.58 22.77 -4.24
C ALA A 161 19.90 22.06 -5.56
N GLY A 162 19.66 22.74 -6.69
CA GLY A 162 19.85 22.16 -8.02
C GLY A 162 18.65 21.35 -8.55
N ALA A 163 17.57 21.24 -7.77
CA ALA A 163 16.32 20.65 -8.23
C ALA A 163 15.75 21.42 -9.45
N PRO A 164 15.09 20.72 -10.39
CA PRO A 164 14.52 21.32 -11.59
C PRO A 164 13.18 22.03 -11.30
N VAL A 165 13.20 23.02 -10.40
CA VAL A 165 12.01 23.75 -9.91
C VAL A 165 11.29 24.55 -11.00
N GLN A 166 11.92 24.75 -12.16
CA GLN A 166 11.30 25.32 -13.35
C GLN A 166 10.27 24.38 -14.01
N GLU A 167 10.32 23.08 -13.72
CA GLU A 167 9.37 22.10 -14.25
C GLU A 167 8.06 22.17 -13.47
N THR A 168 6.93 22.15 -14.18
CA THR A 168 5.60 22.16 -13.53
C THR A 168 5.36 20.88 -12.73
N LYS A 169 5.91 19.74 -13.16
CA LYS A 169 5.88 18.46 -12.45
C LYS A 169 7.21 17.75 -12.60
N TRP A 170 7.77 17.28 -11.49
CA TRP A 170 9.02 16.51 -11.49
C TRP A 170 9.08 15.53 -10.33
N ILE A 171 9.89 14.49 -10.50
CA ILE A 171 10.10 13.40 -9.56
C ILE A 171 11.55 13.47 -9.10
N GLU A 172 11.75 13.49 -7.80
CA GLU A 172 13.05 13.36 -7.14
C GLU A 172 13.24 11.91 -6.72
N VAL A 173 14.44 11.37 -6.95
CA VAL A 173 14.90 10.11 -6.35
C VAL A 173 16.21 10.38 -5.63
N ASP A 174 16.16 10.31 -4.31
CA ASP A 174 17.28 10.55 -3.40
C ASP A 174 17.89 9.18 -3.02
N LEU A 175 19.10 8.91 -3.52
CA LEU A 175 19.78 7.63 -3.34
C LEU A 175 20.32 7.45 -1.92
N SER A 176 20.74 8.51 -1.22
CA SER A 176 21.19 8.41 0.17
C SER A 176 20.03 8.09 1.11
N GLN A 177 18.85 8.65 0.84
CA GLN A 177 17.68 8.46 1.69
C GLN A 177 16.78 7.33 1.23
N GLN A 178 17.05 6.72 0.07
CA GLN A 178 16.19 5.71 -0.56
C GLN A 178 14.73 6.17 -0.58
N ALA A 179 14.54 7.40 -1.05
CA ALA A 179 13.24 8.08 -1.05
C ALA A 179 12.91 8.62 -2.44
N LEU A 180 11.61 8.66 -2.74
CA LEU A 180 11.06 9.32 -3.92
C LEU A 180 10.09 10.42 -3.48
N ARG A 181 10.21 11.59 -4.11
CA ARG A 181 9.33 12.75 -3.88
C ARG A 181 8.76 13.22 -5.20
N ALA A 182 7.46 13.50 -5.23
CA ALA A 182 6.80 14.09 -6.38
C ALA A 182 6.47 15.55 -6.09
N TRP A 183 6.81 16.43 -7.03
CA TRP A 183 6.78 17.87 -6.88
C TRP A 183 5.94 18.52 -7.97
N GLU A 184 5.17 19.55 -7.59
CA GLU A 184 4.53 20.49 -8.51
C GLU A 184 5.17 21.87 -8.33
N GLY A 185 6.10 22.24 -9.22
CA GLY A 185 6.99 23.39 -9.00
C GLY A 185 7.85 23.17 -7.75
N ASP A 186 7.61 23.98 -6.71
CA ASP A 186 8.28 23.89 -5.41
C ASP A 186 7.43 23.20 -4.33
N ARG A 187 6.22 22.76 -4.66
CA ARG A 187 5.28 22.15 -3.72
C ARG A 187 5.41 20.63 -3.73
N LEU A 188 5.79 20.05 -2.59
CA LEU A 188 5.75 18.60 -2.39
C LEU A 188 4.30 18.12 -2.41
N VAL A 189 3.98 17.15 -3.27
CA VAL A 189 2.63 16.58 -3.37
C VAL A 189 2.55 15.12 -2.95
N PHE A 190 3.68 14.40 -2.95
CA PHE A 190 3.75 13.00 -2.53
C PHE A 190 5.17 12.60 -2.15
N SER A 191 5.32 11.66 -1.22
CA SER A 191 6.60 11.10 -0.80
C SER A 191 6.45 9.64 -0.38
N THR A 192 7.42 8.80 -0.73
CA THR A 192 7.49 7.39 -0.33
C THR A 192 8.94 6.94 -0.16
N LEU A 193 9.16 5.91 0.65
CA LEU A 193 10.38 5.11 0.59
C LEU A 193 10.39 4.28 -0.71
N VAL A 194 11.59 4.03 -1.23
CA VAL A 194 11.85 3.20 -2.42
C VAL A 194 13.02 2.25 -2.19
N SER A 195 13.20 1.28 -3.09
CA SER A 195 14.42 0.48 -3.16
C SER A 195 15.06 0.67 -4.53
N THR A 196 16.25 1.26 -4.54
CA THR A 196 17.01 1.53 -5.78
C THR A 196 18.00 0.40 -6.07
N GLY A 197 18.84 0.58 -7.09
CA GLY A 197 19.81 -0.40 -7.55
C GLY A 197 20.88 -0.75 -6.52
N LEU A 198 21.20 -2.04 -6.42
CA LEU A 198 22.35 -2.52 -5.65
C LEU A 198 23.66 -1.93 -6.19
N PRO A 199 24.75 -1.90 -5.41
CA PRO A 199 26.05 -1.36 -5.85
C PRO A 199 26.56 -1.97 -7.16
N GLN A 200 26.28 -3.25 -7.39
CA GLN A 200 26.64 -3.97 -8.61
C GLN A 200 25.73 -3.65 -9.82
N TYR A 201 24.54 -3.09 -9.56
CA TYR A 201 23.53 -2.69 -10.55
C TYR A 201 22.98 -1.29 -10.23
N PRO A 202 23.82 -0.25 -10.23
CA PRO A 202 23.45 1.04 -9.64
C PRO A 202 22.34 1.73 -10.46
N THR A 203 21.44 2.42 -9.75
CA THR A 203 20.53 3.38 -10.38
C THR A 203 21.34 4.60 -10.84
N PRO A 204 21.21 5.04 -12.11
CA PRO A 204 22.01 6.13 -12.63
C PRO A 204 21.59 7.47 -12.04
N VAL A 205 22.57 8.27 -11.61
CA VAL A 205 22.39 9.67 -11.21
C VAL A 205 22.24 10.54 -12.46
N GLY A 206 21.34 11.52 -12.42
CA GLY A 206 21.14 12.45 -13.53
C GLY A 206 19.72 13.01 -13.62
N THR A 207 19.47 13.76 -14.69
CA THR A 207 18.14 14.25 -15.04
C THR A 207 17.63 13.50 -16.26
N PHE A 208 16.50 12.84 -16.11
CA PHE A 208 15.87 12.00 -17.12
C PHE A 208 14.42 12.44 -17.34
N ARG A 209 13.74 11.81 -18.29
CA ARG A 209 12.30 12.04 -18.53
C ARG A 209 11.59 10.72 -18.71
N VAL A 210 10.42 10.60 -18.10
CA VAL A 210 9.53 9.44 -18.34
C VAL A 210 9.14 9.43 -19.82
N TYR A 211 9.50 8.37 -20.53
CA TYR A 211 9.29 8.30 -21.98
C TYR A 211 8.33 7.18 -22.39
N VAL A 212 8.12 6.17 -21.55
CA VAL A 212 7.12 5.11 -21.73
C VAL A 212 6.46 4.77 -20.40
N LYS A 213 5.16 4.48 -20.44
CA LYS A 213 4.37 4.02 -19.30
C LYS A 213 3.62 2.75 -19.66
N VAL A 214 3.73 1.71 -18.84
CA VAL A 214 3.05 0.43 -19.03
C VAL A 214 2.34 0.05 -17.73
N ARG A 215 1.03 -0.23 -17.80
CA ARG A 215 0.24 -0.50 -16.60
C ARG A 215 0.60 -1.84 -15.96
N TYR A 216 0.87 -2.87 -16.76
CA TYR A 216 1.38 -4.16 -16.33
C TYR A 216 2.30 -4.73 -17.40
N GLU A 217 3.45 -5.25 -17.00
CA GLU A 217 4.33 -5.95 -17.93
C GLU A 217 5.10 -7.08 -17.27
N ARG A 218 5.73 -7.92 -18.09
CA ARG A 218 6.64 -8.95 -17.60
C ARG A 218 8.06 -8.45 -17.69
N MET A 219 8.76 -8.38 -16.56
CA MET A 219 10.17 -8.02 -16.52
C MET A 219 11.04 -9.25 -16.31
N ARG A 220 12.03 -9.42 -17.19
CA ARG A 220 13.01 -10.51 -17.15
C ARG A 220 14.40 -9.94 -17.33
N GLY A 221 15.36 -10.47 -16.58
CA GLY A 221 16.74 -10.04 -16.67
C GLY A 221 17.64 -10.84 -15.75
N GLY A 222 18.87 -10.36 -15.59
CA GLY A 222 19.92 -11.05 -14.85
C GLY A 222 20.53 -12.22 -15.63
N THR A 223 21.52 -12.85 -15.01
CA THR A 223 22.27 -13.98 -15.53
C THR A 223 21.73 -15.28 -14.91
N PRO A 224 21.37 -16.29 -15.73
CA PRO A 224 20.91 -17.58 -15.22
C PRO A 224 21.86 -18.17 -14.17
N GLY A 225 21.32 -18.51 -13.00
CA GLY A 225 22.08 -19.09 -11.89
C GLY A 225 22.85 -18.09 -11.02
N ILE A 226 22.81 -16.79 -11.32
CA ILE A 226 23.46 -15.74 -10.51
C ILE A 226 22.41 -14.84 -9.88
N ASP A 227 21.65 -14.14 -10.71
CA ASP A 227 20.75 -13.06 -10.31
C ASP A 227 19.52 -12.96 -11.24
N TYR A 228 19.28 -14.03 -12.00
CA TYR A 228 18.14 -14.11 -12.91
C TYR A 228 16.81 -13.86 -12.20
N TYR A 229 15.98 -13.04 -12.81
CA TYR A 229 14.61 -12.78 -12.35
C TYR A 229 13.62 -12.88 -13.51
N ASP A 230 12.41 -13.32 -13.17
CA ASP A 230 11.28 -13.41 -14.08
C ASP A 230 10.01 -13.02 -13.34
N LEU A 231 9.61 -11.76 -13.50
CA LEU A 231 8.57 -11.10 -12.73
C LEU A 231 7.36 -10.85 -13.64
N PRO A 232 6.31 -11.68 -13.57
CA PRO A 232 5.07 -11.42 -14.32
C PRO A 232 4.29 -10.27 -13.70
N ASN A 233 3.64 -9.47 -14.54
CA ASN A 233 2.68 -8.44 -14.14
C ASN A 233 3.27 -7.38 -13.19
N VAL A 234 4.53 -6.97 -13.40
CA VAL A 234 5.10 -5.79 -12.76
C VAL A 234 4.21 -4.59 -13.06
N PRO A 235 3.60 -3.96 -12.05
CA PRO A 235 2.60 -2.94 -12.27
C PRO A 235 3.23 -1.54 -12.35
N HIS A 236 2.56 -0.66 -13.08
CA HIS A 236 2.79 0.79 -13.08
C HIS A 236 4.22 1.19 -13.47
N THR A 237 4.79 0.53 -14.48
CA THR A 237 6.13 0.84 -14.97
C THR A 237 6.18 2.17 -15.69
N MET A 238 7.16 2.99 -15.33
CA MET A 238 7.48 4.26 -15.97
C MET A 238 8.97 4.28 -16.32
N TYR A 239 9.29 4.04 -17.59
CA TYR A 239 10.67 4.04 -18.07
C TYR A 239 11.18 5.47 -18.20
N PHE A 240 12.39 5.72 -17.68
CA PHE A 240 13.03 7.04 -17.73
C PHE A 240 14.41 7.03 -18.39
N TYR A 241 15.10 5.88 -18.43
CA TYR A 241 16.41 5.77 -19.06
C TYR A 241 16.70 4.34 -19.52
N ARG A 242 16.80 4.07 -20.82
CA ARG A 242 17.00 2.70 -21.34
C ARG A 242 16.00 1.73 -20.66
N GLY A 243 16.45 0.57 -20.16
CA GLY A 243 15.60 -0.36 -19.40
C GLY A 243 15.32 0.03 -17.94
N TYR A 244 15.76 1.20 -17.46
CA TYR A 244 15.54 1.64 -16.09
C TYR A 244 14.17 2.32 -15.95
N ALA A 245 13.43 1.91 -14.93
CA ALA A 245 12.09 2.37 -14.68
C ALA A 245 11.80 2.58 -13.18
N LEU A 246 10.79 3.40 -12.92
CA LEU A 246 10.04 3.42 -11.66
C LEU A 246 8.91 2.39 -11.80
N HIS A 247 8.72 1.47 -10.84
CA HIS A 247 7.60 0.52 -10.90
C HIS A 247 7.22 -0.03 -9.52
N GLY A 248 6.04 -0.63 -9.41
CA GLY A 248 5.63 -1.33 -8.18
C GLY A 248 6.40 -2.64 -7.99
N ALA A 249 6.79 -2.95 -6.76
CA ALA A 249 7.49 -4.20 -6.41
C ALA A 249 6.65 -5.03 -5.44
N TYR A 250 5.94 -6.04 -5.95
CA TYR A 250 5.12 -6.93 -5.11
C TYR A 250 5.94 -8.02 -4.40
N TRP A 251 7.20 -8.23 -4.79
CA TRP A 251 8.04 -9.34 -4.32
C TRP A 251 8.85 -9.01 -3.05
N HIS A 252 8.87 -7.75 -2.61
CA HIS A 252 9.54 -7.35 -1.38
C HIS A 252 8.92 -6.09 -0.76
N ASN A 253 9.22 -5.87 0.52
CA ASN A 253 8.85 -4.64 1.25
C ASN A 253 10.07 -3.89 1.80
N ASN A 254 11.28 -4.12 1.25
CA ASN A 254 12.55 -3.58 1.75
C ASN A 254 12.79 -2.09 1.38
N PHE A 255 11.72 -1.29 1.35
CA PHE A 255 11.77 0.11 0.98
C PHE A 255 12.55 0.92 2.03
N GLY A 256 13.42 1.82 1.59
CA GLY A 256 14.42 2.47 2.43
C GLY A 256 15.82 1.84 2.31
N HIS A 257 15.96 0.75 1.55
CA HIS A 257 17.23 0.08 1.27
C HIS A 257 17.36 -0.31 -0.21
N PRO A 258 18.57 -0.26 -0.81
CA PRO A 258 18.80 -0.75 -2.16
C PRO A 258 18.50 -2.26 -2.30
N MET A 259 17.86 -2.66 -3.39
CA MET A 259 17.49 -4.06 -3.63
C MET A 259 17.37 -4.44 -5.11
N SER A 260 17.33 -3.48 -6.03
CA SER A 260 16.97 -3.75 -7.43
C SER A 260 18.19 -3.97 -8.34
N HIS A 261 17.91 -4.35 -9.59
CA HIS A 261 18.89 -4.37 -10.69
C HIS A 261 18.99 -3.00 -11.41
N GLY A 262 18.75 -1.90 -10.69
CA GLY A 262 18.88 -0.54 -11.19
C GLY A 262 17.56 0.23 -11.25
N CYS A 263 16.42 -0.45 -11.41
CA CYS A 263 15.11 0.19 -11.35
C CYS A 263 14.83 0.79 -9.96
N VAL A 264 13.88 1.72 -9.89
CA VAL A 264 13.40 2.26 -8.61
C VAL A 264 12.13 1.49 -8.26
N ASN A 265 12.18 0.73 -7.16
CA ASN A 265 11.09 -0.14 -6.70
C ASN A 265 10.23 0.65 -5.70
N LEU A 266 8.92 0.69 -5.93
CA LEU A 266 7.96 1.40 -5.10
C LEU A 266 6.98 0.42 -4.42
N PRO A 267 6.42 0.79 -3.26
CA PRO A 267 5.17 0.20 -2.75
C PRO A 267 4.07 0.23 -3.83
N LEU A 268 3.17 -0.76 -3.83
CA LEU A 268 2.19 -0.93 -4.92
C LEU A 268 1.20 0.24 -5.03
N ASP A 269 0.77 0.77 -3.89
CA ASP A 269 -0.08 1.95 -3.76
C ASP A 269 0.66 3.21 -4.24
N ALA A 270 1.90 3.40 -3.81
CA ALA A 270 2.74 4.51 -4.23
C ALA A 270 3.01 4.49 -5.75
N ALA A 271 3.27 3.30 -6.31
CA ALA A 271 3.47 3.13 -7.74
C ALA A 271 2.20 3.48 -8.54
N ALA A 272 1.03 3.04 -8.07
CA ALA A 272 -0.25 3.35 -8.70
C ALA A 272 -0.52 4.87 -8.70
N TRP A 273 -0.39 5.50 -7.53
CA TRP A 273 -0.57 6.94 -7.40
C TRP A 273 0.38 7.72 -8.31
N LEU A 274 1.68 7.39 -8.26
CA LEU A 274 2.69 8.08 -9.06
C LEU A 274 2.45 7.89 -10.56
N TYR A 275 2.06 6.70 -10.97
CA TYR A 275 1.73 6.41 -12.36
C TYR A 275 0.58 7.27 -12.86
N ASP A 276 -0.52 7.38 -12.12
CA ASP A 276 -1.64 8.21 -12.57
C ASP A 276 -1.29 9.71 -12.53
N TRP A 277 -0.47 10.16 -11.57
CA TRP A 277 -0.05 11.55 -11.44
C TRP A 277 0.97 12.02 -12.49
N THR A 278 1.71 11.11 -13.14
CA THR A 278 2.89 11.40 -13.98
C THR A 278 2.57 11.42 -15.50
N PRO A 279 2.49 12.58 -16.17
CA PRO A 279 2.49 12.65 -17.63
C PRO A 279 3.77 12.08 -18.27
N LEU A 280 3.68 11.72 -19.56
CA LEU A 280 4.89 11.51 -20.36
C LEU A 280 5.69 12.81 -20.44
N GLY A 281 7.01 12.71 -20.39
CA GLY A 281 7.94 13.84 -20.39
C GLY A 281 8.26 14.41 -19.00
N THR A 282 7.56 13.98 -17.94
CA THR A 282 7.87 14.39 -16.56
C THR A 282 9.32 14.09 -16.21
N VAL A 283 9.99 15.08 -15.62
CA VAL A 283 11.39 14.97 -15.22
C VAL A 283 11.54 13.98 -14.06
N VAL A 284 12.53 13.11 -14.17
CA VAL A 284 13.03 12.26 -13.09
C VAL A 284 14.44 12.72 -12.76
N TRP A 285 14.62 13.39 -11.64
CA TRP A 285 15.90 13.87 -11.15
C TRP A 285 16.40 12.94 -10.05
N ILE A 286 17.53 12.29 -10.31
CA ILE A 286 18.13 11.28 -9.44
C ILE A 286 19.46 11.83 -8.94
N HIS A 287 19.66 11.85 -7.63
CA HIS A 287 20.88 12.35 -7.00
C HIS A 287 21.30 11.52 -5.78
N PRO A 288 22.59 11.57 -5.39
CA PRO A 288 23.07 11.01 -4.13
C PRO A 288 22.36 11.62 -2.93
#